data_AF-A0A139LCI5-F1
#
_entry.id   AF-A0A139LCI5-F1
#
_cell.length_a   1.000
_cell.length_b   1.000
_cell.length_c   1.000
_cell.angle_alpha   90.00
_cell.angle_beta   90.00
_cell.angle_gamma   90.00
#
_symmetry.space_group_name_H-M   'P 1'
#
loop_
_entity.id
_entity.type
_entity.pdbx_description
1 polymer ?
#
loop_
_entity_poly.entity_id
_entity_poly.type
_entity_poly.pdbx_seq_one_letter_code
_entity_poly.pdbx_strand_id
1 'polypeptide(L)'
;MSIPSKGQTQDLEITFAYNRQDNALILKLFNNTDKEIIVLNQSLLNESSGSCIILTEKHDNGQSDLIISLYDYEDGQWIRSKTINPNERLELFYSFEAIPANNVTRARLFLSTYFRDRKTGKLVSKRYKNDLPIKQIK
;
A
#
# COMPACT_ATOMS: atom_id res chain seq x y z
N MET A 1 -15.88 5.79 24.99
CA MET A 1 -15.24 6.89 24.24
C MET A 1 -13.81 7.02 24.73
N SER A 2 -12.83 6.69 23.90
CA SER A 2 -11.41 6.84 24.19
C SER A 2 -10.87 8.06 23.44
N ILE A 3 -10.31 9.01 24.21
CA ILE A 3 -9.65 10.20 23.68
C ILE A 3 -8.29 9.75 23.12
N PRO A 4 -7.93 10.05 21.86
CA PRO A 4 -6.57 9.79 21.37
C PRO A 4 -5.59 10.69 22.14
N SER A 5 -4.54 10.12 22.72
CA SER A 5 -3.47 10.90 23.32
C SER A 5 -2.82 11.77 22.24
N LYS A 6 -2.72 13.08 22.48
CA LYS A 6 -1.94 13.99 21.65
C LYS A 6 -0.48 13.49 21.59
N GLY A 7 -0.05 13.01 20.42
CA GLY A 7 1.37 12.97 20.04
C GLY A 7 1.99 11.64 19.62
N GLN A 8 1.27 10.52 19.51
CA GLN A 8 1.79 9.37 18.76
C GLN A 8 1.55 9.59 17.27
N THR A 9 2.42 10.39 16.66
CA THR A 9 2.54 10.38 15.19
C THR A 9 2.87 8.95 14.77
N GLN A 10 2.14 8.40 13.79
CA GLN A 10 2.44 7.08 13.27
C GLN A 10 3.85 7.12 12.64
N ASP A 11 4.73 6.20 13.06
CA ASP A 11 6.08 6.04 12.50
C ASP A 11 6.09 6.05 10.96
N LEU A 12 5.11 5.36 10.37
CA LEU A 12 4.77 5.46 8.95
C LEU A 12 3.34 5.99 8.86
N GLU A 13 3.19 7.21 8.36
CA GLU A 13 1.89 7.76 8.02
C GLU A 13 1.42 7.16 6.70
N ILE A 14 0.20 6.61 6.70
CA ILE A 14 -0.39 5.93 5.55
C ILE A 14 -1.68 6.62 5.17
N THR A 15 -1.72 7.21 3.98
CA THR A 15 -2.97 7.65 3.35
C THR A 15 -3.29 6.71 2.21
N PHE A 16 -4.39 5.98 2.32
CA PHE A 16 -4.91 5.12 1.26
C PHE A 16 -6.32 5.56 0.89
N ALA A 17 -6.49 6.07 -0.32
CA ALA A 17 -7.72 6.73 -0.75
C ALA A 17 -8.09 6.37 -2.19
N TYR A 18 -9.37 6.53 -2.51
CA TYR A 18 -9.89 6.41 -3.86
C TYR A 18 -10.22 7.81 -4.39
N ASN A 19 -9.52 8.21 -5.45
CA ASN A 19 -9.81 9.42 -6.19
C ASN A 19 -10.86 9.13 -7.25
N ARG A 20 -12.05 9.71 -7.07
CA ARG A 20 -13.18 9.53 -7.99
C ARG A 20 -12.99 10.24 -9.33
N GLN A 21 -12.28 11.37 -9.35
CA GLN A 21 -12.10 12.15 -10.58
C GLN A 21 -11.21 11.40 -11.55
N ASP A 22 -10.14 10.79 -11.04
CA ASP A 22 -9.18 10.06 -11.85
C ASP A 22 -9.42 8.54 -11.86
N ASN A 23 -10.53 8.08 -11.26
CA ASN A 23 -10.90 6.67 -11.12
C ASN A 23 -9.72 5.78 -10.66
N ALA A 24 -9.05 6.19 -9.60
CA ALA A 24 -7.76 5.61 -9.20
C ALA A 24 -7.58 5.50 -7.69
N LEU A 25 -6.74 4.56 -7.25
CA LEU A 25 -6.26 4.52 -5.88
C LEU A 25 -4.99 5.35 -5.72
N ILE A 26 -4.93 6.07 -4.60
CA ILE A 26 -3.77 6.84 -4.18
C ILE A 26 -3.26 6.24 -2.88
N LEU A 27 -1.99 5.86 -2.87
CA LEU A 27 -1.26 5.46 -1.66
C LEU A 27 -0.14 6.46 -1.40
N LYS A 28 -0.21 7.17 -0.26
CA LYS A 28 0.87 8.02 0.23
C LYS A 28 1.44 7.42 1.50
N LEU A 29 2.75 7.27 1.51
CA LEU A 29 3.54 6.75 2.62
C LEU A 29 4.50 7.85 3.04
N PHE A 30 4.45 8.27 4.30
CA PHE A 30 5.35 9.28 4.84
C PHE A 30 6.11 8.75 6.05
N ASN A 31 7.43 8.81 5.98
CA ASN A 31 8.30 8.33 7.05
C ASN A 31 8.51 9.43 8.09
N ASN A 32 7.86 9.29 9.24
CA ASN A 32 7.97 10.21 10.38
C ASN A 32 9.08 9.83 11.37
N THR A 33 9.93 8.87 11.01
CA THR A 33 11.01 8.41 11.87
C THR A 33 12.36 8.87 11.38
N ASP A 34 13.35 8.70 12.26
CA ASP A 34 14.78 8.83 11.94
C ASP A 34 15.38 7.56 11.29
N LYS A 35 14.55 6.54 11.02
CA LYS A 35 14.94 5.24 10.45
C LYS A 35 14.62 5.19 8.98
N GLU A 36 15.30 4.32 8.24
CA GLU A 36 14.86 3.99 6.88
C GLU A 36 13.73 2.97 6.95
N ILE A 37 12.72 3.15 6.12
CA ILE A 37 11.62 2.19 5.99
C ILE A 37 11.76 1.48 4.66
N ILE A 38 12.00 0.18 4.72
CA ILE A 38 12.03 -0.70 3.55
C ILE A 38 10.63 -1.29 3.41
N VAL A 39 9.92 -0.90 2.35
CA VAL A 39 8.61 -1.46 1.99
C VAL A 39 8.84 -2.64 1.05
N LEU A 40 8.46 -3.84 1.49
CA LEU A 40 8.60 -5.06 0.70
C LEU A 40 7.48 -5.15 -0.32
N ASN A 41 7.79 -5.38 -1.58
CA ASN A 41 6.78 -5.71 -2.57
C ASN A 41 6.33 -7.16 -2.44
N GLN A 42 5.19 -7.47 -3.02
CA GLN A 42 4.79 -8.83 -3.32
C GLN A 42 5.85 -9.56 -4.15
N SER A 43 6.09 -10.83 -3.83
CA SER A 43 6.91 -11.72 -4.66
C SER A 43 6.13 -12.21 -5.87
N LEU A 44 6.81 -12.33 -7.01
CA LEU A 44 6.30 -13.00 -8.20
C LEU A 44 5.94 -14.47 -7.95
N LEU A 45 6.51 -15.10 -6.90
CA LEU A 45 6.29 -16.50 -6.56
C LEU A 45 5.13 -16.71 -5.57
N ASN A 46 4.65 -15.64 -4.91
CA ASN A 46 3.59 -15.73 -3.91
C ASN A 46 2.85 -14.40 -3.79
N GLU A 47 1.60 -14.39 -4.28
CA GLU A 47 0.76 -13.20 -4.34
C GLU A 47 0.35 -12.65 -2.96
N SER A 48 0.47 -13.46 -1.91
CA SER A 48 0.19 -13.05 -0.52
C SER A 48 1.46 -12.74 0.27
N SER A 49 2.62 -12.69 -0.38
CA SER A 49 3.88 -12.26 0.26
C SER A 49 4.03 -10.75 0.19
N GLY A 50 4.78 -10.15 1.13
CA GLY A 50 5.14 -8.74 1.05
C GLY A 50 3.95 -7.78 1.20
N SER A 51 3.98 -6.70 0.43
CA SER A 51 2.92 -5.69 0.38
C SER A 51 2.15 -5.77 -0.93
N CYS A 52 0.83 -5.63 -0.86
CA CYS A 52 -0.07 -5.69 -2.00
C CYS A 52 -1.36 -4.90 -1.72
N ILE A 53 -2.14 -4.69 -2.78
CA ILE A 53 -3.52 -4.23 -2.68
C ILE A 53 -4.41 -5.35 -3.21
N ILE A 54 -5.48 -5.67 -2.48
CA ILE A 54 -6.51 -6.62 -2.92
C ILE A 54 -7.77 -5.84 -3.26
N LEU A 55 -8.17 -5.87 -4.52
CA LEU A 55 -9.40 -5.29 -5.03
C LEU A 55 -10.50 -6.35 -4.98
N THR A 56 -11.61 -6.08 -4.30
CA THR A 56 -12.80 -6.92 -4.37
C THR A 56 -13.74 -6.38 -5.45
N GLU A 57 -13.95 -7.17 -6.48
CA GLU A 57 -14.81 -6.88 -7.62
C GLU A 57 -16.17 -7.53 -7.43
N LYS A 58 -17.24 -6.85 -7.85
CA LYS A 58 -18.59 -7.41 -7.84
C LYS A 58 -19.05 -7.72 -9.25
N HIS A 59 -19.54 -8.93 -9.43
CA HIS A 59 -20.14 -9.43 -10.66
C HIS A 59 -21.58 -9.88 -10.39
N ASP A 60 -22.35 -10.11 -11.45
CA ASP A 60 -23.78 -10.44 -11.32
C ASP A 60 -24.02 -11.68 -10.44
N ASN A 61 -23.08 -12.63 -10.45
CA ASN A 61 -23.19 -13.91 -9.76
C ASN A 61 -22.28 -14.05 -8.52
N GLY A 62 -21.65 -12.98 -8.05
CA GLY A 62 -20.77 -13.07 -6.88
C GLY A 62 -19.72 -11.96 -6.77
N GLN A 63 -18.60 -12.30 -6.12
CA GLN A 63 -17.46 -11.41 -5.94
C GLN A 63 -16.14 -12.18 -6.17
N SER A 64 -15.14 -11.49 -6.72
CA SER A 64 -13.77 -11.99 -6.88
C SER A 64 -12.78 -11.03 -6.22
N ASP A 65 -11.61 -11.55 -5.86
CA ASP A 65 -10.49 -10.74 -5.39
C ASP A 65 -9.40 -10.72 -6.47
N LEU A 66 -8.96 -9.52 -6.85
CA LEU A 66 -7.79 -9.27 -7.70
C LEU A 66 -6.66 -8.72 -6.83
N ILE A 67 -5.49 -9.35 -6.87
CA ILE A 67 -4.30 -8.90 -6.13
C ILE A 67 -3.41 -8.11 -7.09
N ILE A 68 -3.01 -6.90 -6.68
CA ILE A 68 -2.03 -6.07 -7.39
C ILE A 68 -0.83 -5.81 -6.48
N SER A 69 0.37 -5.83 -7.07
CA SER A 69 1.60 -5.44 -6.37
C SER A 69 1.63 -3.94 -6.09
N LEU A 70 2.43 -3.51 -5.11
CA LEU A 70 2.62 -2.08 -4.88
C LEU A 70 3.47 -1.43 -5.97
N TYR A 71 4.48 -2.17 -6.43
CA TYR A 71 5.41 -1.74 -7.46
C TYR A 71 5.37 -2.71 -8.62
N ASP A 72 5.53 -2.18 -9.82
CA ASP A 72 5.72 -2.96 -11.03
C ASP A 72 7.22 -3.09 -11.36
N TYR A 73 7.56 -3.40 -12.61
CA TYR A 73 8.92 -3.35 -13.12
C TYR A 73 9.46 -1.92 -13.22
N GLU A 74 10.72 -1.74 -12.85
CA GLU A 74 11.53 -0.54 -13.11
C GLU A 74 12.74 -0.99 -13.91
N ASP A 75 13.00 -0.36 -15.05
CA ASP A 75 14.09 -0.73 -15.97
C ASP A 75 14.11 -2.23 -16.34
N GLY A 76 12.92 -2.82 -16.52
CA GLY A 76 12.76 -4.23 -16.86
C GLY A 76 13.03 -5.21 -15.71
N GLN A 77 13.23 -4.73 -14.48
CA GLN A 77 13.42 -5.56 -13.29
C GLN A 77 12.28 -5.43 -12.28
N TRP A 78 11.85 -6.57 -11.74
CA TRP A 78 10.83 -6.59 -10.70
C TRP A 78 11.32 -5.90 -9.44
N ILE A 79 10.60 -4.87 -9.01
CA ILE A 79 10.92 -4.18 -7.76
C ILE A 79 10.55 -5.07 -6.58
N ARG A 80 11.57 -5.53 -5.86
CA ARG A 80 11.39 -6.35 -4.64
C ARG A 80 11.05 -5.52 -3.41
N SER A 81 11.53 -4.28 -3.37
CA SER A 81 11.28 -3.35 -2.27
C SER A 81 11.68 -1.94 -2.66
N LYS A 82 11.08 -0.93 -2.02
CA LYS A 82 11.56 0.46 -2.05
C LYS A 82 11.88 0.94 -0.65
N THR A 83 12.87 1.82 -0.54
CA THR A 83 13.25 2.47 0.71
C THR A 83 12.67 3.88 0.76
N ILE A 84 12.11 4.26 1.91
CA ILE A 84 11.68 5.62 2.22
C ILE A 84 12.65 6.14 3.29
N ASN A 85 13.47 7.14 2.97
CA ASN A 85 14.40 7.70 3.96
C ASN A 85 13.64 8.54 5.01
N PRO A 86 14.30 8.92 6.12
CA PRO A 86 13.70 9.80 7.12
C PRO A 86 13.11 11.07 6.49
N ASN A 87 11.87 11.41 6.85
CA ASN A 87 11.12 12.57 6.35
C ASN A 87 10.87 12.59 4.83
N GLU A 88 11.01 11.45 4.16
CA GLU A 88 10.62 11.33 2.75
C GLU A 88 9.19 10.80 2.60
N ARG A 89 8.61 11.12 1.44
CA ARG A 89 7.31 10.64 1.01
C ARG A 89 7.46 9.77 -0.23
N LEU A 90 6.74 8.66 -0.24
CA LEU A 90 6.48 7.86 -1.42
C LEU A 90 4.98 7.97 -1.77
N GLU A 91 4.70 8.26 -3.03
CA GLU A 91 3.34 8.35 -3.56
C GLU A 91 3.20 7.39 -4.74
N LEU A 92 2.14 6.57 -4.70
CA LEU A 92 1.82 5.57 -5.71
C LEU A 92 0.38 5.79 -6.17
N PHE A 93 0.19 5.62 -7.47
CA PHE A 93 -1.07 5.87 -8.15
C PHE A 93 -1.46 4.65 -8.97
N TYR A 94 -2.69 4.17 -8.78
CA TYR A 94 -3.21 2.95 -9.41
C TYR A 94 -4.50 3.30 -10.16
N SER A 95 -4.37 3.65 -11.44
CA SER A 95 -5.52 3.89 -12.30
C SER A 95 -6.29 2.58 -12.54
N PHE A 96 -7.60 2.60 -12.34
CA PHE A 96 -8.44 1.45 -12.68
C PHE A 96 -8.61 1.25 -14.20
N GLU A 97 -8.18 2.21 -15.03
CA GLU A 97 -8.11 2.00 -16.47
C GLU A 97 -6.90 1.13 -16.88
N ALA A 98 -5.81 1.21 -16.10
CA ALA A 98 -4.57 0.47 -16.34
C ALA A 98 -4.56 -0.91 -15.67
N ILE A 99 -5.51 -1.16 -14.77
CA ILE A 99 -5.65 -2.42 -14.05
C ILE A 99 -6.85 -3.15 -14.64
N PRO A 100 -6.79 -4.47 -14.85
CA PRO A 100 -7.93 -5.26 -15.34
C PRO A 100 -9.01 -5.46 -14.25
N ALA A 101 -9.40 -4.38 -13.55
CA ALA A 101 -10.36 -4.38 -12.46
C ALA A 101 -11.68 -3.74 -12.87
N ASN A 102 -12.79 -4.43 -12.65
CA ASN A 102 -14.14 -4.01 -13.00
C ASN A 102 -15.07 -4.02 -11.79
N ASN A 103 -15.94 -3.02 -11.69
CA ASN A 103 -16.94 -2.91 -10.61
C ASN A 103 -16.31 -3.08 -9.21
N VAL A 104 -15.19 -2.41 -8.96
CA VAL A 104 -14.48 -2.51 -7.68
C VAL A 104 -15.35 -1.92 -6.57
N THR A 105 -15.60 -2.74 -5.54
CA THR A 105 -16.42 -2.36 -4.38
C THR A 105 -15.61 -2.12 -3.12
N ARG A 106 -14.36 -2.60 -3.09
CA ARG A 106 -13.47 -2.45 -1.94
C ARG A 106 -12.02 -2.63 -2.38
N ALA A 107 -11.10 -1.90 -1.75
CA ALA A 107 -9.67 -2.17 -1.81
C ALA A 107 -9.11 -2.40 -0.41
N ARG A 108 -8.26 -3.41 -0.26
CA ARG A 108 -7.57 -3.73 0.99
C ARG A 108 -6.07 -3.61 0.79
N LEU A 109 -5.45 -2.70 1.52
CA LEU A 109 -3.99 -2.54 1.53
C LEU A 109 -3.38 -3.46 2.57
N PHE A 110 -2.33 -4.18 2.19
CA PHE A 110 -1.42 -4.87 3.10
C PHE A 110 -0.02 -4.31 2.89
N LEU A 111 0.61 -3.82 3.97
CA LEU A 111 2.00 -3.38 3.94
C LEU A 111 2.84 -4.28 4.84
N SER A 112 3.97 -4.73 4.32
CA SER A 112 5.04 -5.40 5.04
C SER A 112 6.29 -4.55 4.95
N THR A 113 6.79 -4.10 6.11
CA THR A 113 7.89 -3.13 6.18
C THR A 113 8.97 -3.56 7.16
N TYR A 114 10.20 -3.11 6.92
CA TYR A 114 11.28 -3.14 7.89
C TYR A 114 11.77 -1.73 8.20
N PHE A 115 11.87 -1.41 9.48
CA PHE A 115 12.49 -0.19 9.97
C PHE A 115 13.95 -0.49 10.28
N ARG A 116 14.86 0.13 9.53
CA ARG A 116 16.30 -0.01 9.70
C ARG A 116 16.85 1.19 10.47
N ASP A 117 17.34 0.92 11.68
CA ASP A 117 18.14 1.89 12.42
C ASP A 117 19.52 2.02 11.77
N ARG A 118 19.84 3.21 11.25
CA ARG A 118 21.10 3.44 10.52
C ARG A 118 22.35 3.35 11.42
N LYS A 119 22.22 3.57 12.73
CA LYS A 119 23.36 3.55 13.67
C LYS A 119 23.71 2.12 14.09
N THR A 120 22.70 1.31 14.31
CA THR A 120 22.86 -0.06 14.85
C THR A 120 22.69 -1.15 13.80
N GLY A 121 22.14 -0.83 12.62
CA GLY A 121 21.75 -1.80 11.60
C GLY A 121 20.54 -2.66 11.99
N LYS A 122 19.94 -2.43 13.16
CA LYS A 122 18.82 -3.23 13.65
C LYS A 122 17.61 -3.07 12.75
N LEU A 123 17.00 -4.20 12.38
CA LEU A 123 15.76 -4.26 11.62
C LEU A 123 14.58 -4.61 12.54
N VAL A 124 13.50 -3.85 12.43
CA VAL A 124 12.23 -4.14 13.10
C VAL A 124 11.14 -4.26 12.04
N SER A 125 10.51 -5.44 11.94
CA SER A 125 9.40 -5.64 11.01
C SER A 125 8.11 -5.03 11.54
N LYS A 126 7.35 -4.35 10.68
CA LYS A 126 5.98 -3.93 10.98
C LYS A 126 5.06 -4.23 9.81
N ARG A 127 3.81 -4.59 10.13
CA ARG A 127 2.76 -4.85 9.15
C ARG A 127 1.58 -3.91 9.37
N TYR A 128 1.01 -3.42 8.29
CA TYR A 128 -0.14 -2.53 8.30
C TYR A 128 -1.23 -3.08 7.40
N LYS A 129 -2.48 -2.81 7.76
CA LYS A 129 -3.64 -3.15 6.96
C LYS A 129 -4.59 -1.96 6.92
N ASN A 130 -5.11 -1.66 5.74
CA ASN A 130 -6.16 -0.66 5.57
C ASN A 130 -7.28 -1.24 4.68
N ASP A 131 -8.53 -0.89 4.96
CA ASP A 131 -9.70 -1.34 4.22
C ASP A 131 -10.48 -0.11 3.75
N LEU A 132 -10.70 -0.04 2.44
CA LEU A 132 -11.27 1.12 1.77
C LEU A 132 -12.49 0.67 0.95
N PRO A 133 -13.72 1.03 1.35
CA PRO A 133 -14.89 0.83 0.51
C PRO A 133 -14.84 1.75 -0.72
N ILE A 134 -15.17 1.20 -1.88
CA ILE A 134 -15.12 1.88 -3.17
C ILE A 134 -16.49 1.83 -3.82
N LYS A 135 -16.88 2.96 -4.42
CA LYS A 135 -17.99 3.02 -5.37
C LYS A 135 -17.43 3.55 -6.67
N GLN A 136 -17.02 2.63 -7.54
CA GLN A 136 -16.55 2.96 -8.86
C GLN A 136 -17.68 3.61 -9.65
N ILE A 137 -17.35 4.65 -10.42
CA ILE A 137 -18.29 5.29 -11.33
C ILE A 137 -18.16 4.55 -12.66
N LYS A 138 -19.29 4.09 -13.21
CA LYS A 138 -19.34 3.46 -14.53
C LYS A 138 -19.36 4.51 -15.63
#